data_AF-A0A1Y5Q629-F1
#
_entry.id   AF-A0A1Y5Q629-F1
#
_cell.length_a   1.000
_cell.length_b   1.000
_cell.length_c   1.000
_cell.angle_alpha   90.00
_cell.angle_beta   90.00
_cell.angle_gamma   90.00
#
_symmetry.space_group_name_H-M   'P 1'
#
loop_
_entity.id
_entity.type
_entity.pdbx_description
1 polymer ?
#
loop_
_entity_poly.entity_id
_entity_poly.type
_entity_poly.pdbx_seq_one_letter_code
_entity_poly.pdbx_strand_id
1 'polypeptide(L)'
;MTLSSPAPWKPDLKLAGLLGLAAALATAALFPYLMQLMPDRLARIPLPLPVVVVAQSLQALVLLGGMSLLGLRMGRRVGLGAPLLQAWLGGTPVAARPRPQPWLAIALGAATALLVVLASHWIDPLLPAMRNPPAHADAAASALNGLLASFYGGIVEELQLRLFLMTLLLWLVARVRGRMPGNTTFWLAILLAALLFGAGHLPAAIHIWGLDAIVVLRTLALNAVIGIACGWLYWRRGLEMAMLAHFSADLVLHVLMPLLGSGTP
;
A
#
# COMPACT_ATOMS: atom_id res chain seq x y z
N MET A 1 -5.13 17.67 -30.88
CA MET A 1 -5.95 17.30 -29.71
C MET A 1 -6.16 18.57 -28.91
N THR A 2 -7.35 19.16 -28.99
CA THR A 2 -7.69 20.44 -28.36
C THR A 2 -7.58 20.32 -26.85
N LEU A 3 -6.99 21.33 -26.20
CA LEU A 3 -6.89 21.42 -24.75
C LEU A 3 -8.31 21.54 -24.20
N SER A 4 -8.86 20.42 -23.74
CA SER A 4 -10.12 20.40 -22.99
C SER A 4 -9.98 21.31 -21.76
N SER A 5 -11.08 21.99 -21.41
CA SER A 5 -11.16 22.87 -20.25
C SER A 5 -10.52 22.22 -19.03
N PRO A 6 -9.79 22.97 -18.18
CA PRO A 6 -9.15 22.41 -17.00
C PRO A 6 -10.21 21.69 -16.17
N ALA A 7 -10.00 20.39 -15.97
CA ALA A 7 -10.95 19.56 -15.25
C ALA A 7 -11.30 20.18 -13.87
N PRO A 8 -12.57 20.14 -13.46
CA PRO A 8 -13.02 20.76 -12.23
C PRO A 8 -12.27 20.16 -11.03
N TRP A 9 -11.78 21.02 -10.14
CA TRP A 9 -10.98 20.63 -8.97
C TRP A 9 -11.83 20.08 -7.81
N LYS A 10 -13.10 20.52 -7.70
CA LYS A 10 -13.99 20.17 -6.60
C LYS A 10 -14.22 18.66 -6.45
N PRO A 11 -14.49 17.87 -7.52
CA PRO A 11 -14.64 16.43 -7.40
C PRO A 11 -13.37 15.72 -6.91
N ASP A 12 -12.20 16.13 -7.41
CA ASP A 12 -10.91 15.56 -7.00
C ASP A 12 -10.64 15.87 -5.52
N LEU A 13 -10.95 17.08 -5.07
CA LEU A 13 -10.80 17.47 -3.66
C LEU A 13 -11.74 16.67 -2.74
N LYS A 14 -13.00 16.48 -3.13
CA LYS A 14 -13.96 15.67 -2.36
C LYS A 14 -13.47 14.23 -2.22
N LEU A 15 -13.03 13.63 -3.33
CA LEU A 15 -12.50 12.26 -3.31
C LEU A 15 -11.21 12.17 -2.50
N ALA A 16 -10.30 13.13 -2.65
CA ALA A 16 -9.07 13.18 -1.87
C ALA A 16 -9.35 13.32 -0.36
N GLY A 17 -10.35 14.11 0.03
CA GLY A 17 -10.79 14.21 1.43
C GLY A 17 -11.35 12.89 1.97
N LEU A 18 -12.13 12.17 1.17
CA LEU A 18 -12.65 10.84 1.53
C LEU A 18 -11.52 9.80 1.67
N LEU A 19 -10.57 9.79 0.73
CA LEU A 19 -9.39 8.91 0.80
C LEU A 19 -8.48 9.27 1.98
N GLY A 20 -8.32 10.55 2.30
CA GLY A 20 -7.61 11.01 3.49
C GLY A 20 -8.29 10.55 4.78
N LEU A 21 -9.62 10.64 4.87
CA LEU A 21 -10.37 10.15 6.03
C LEU A 21 -10.24 8.62 6.17
N ALA A 22 -10.34 7.88 5.07
CA ALA A 22 -10.14 6.44 5.06
C ALA A 22 -8.71 6.08 5.51
N ALA A 23 -7.70 6.82 5.05
CA ALA A 23 -6.31 6.65 5.48
C ALA A 23 -6.11 6.94 6.98
N ALA A 24 -6.78 7.95 7.53
CA ALA A 24 -6.74 8.26 8.95
C ALA A 24 -7.32 7.11 9.80
N LEU A 25 -8.48 6.58 9.40
CA LEU A 25 -9.12 5.44 10.07
C LEU A 25 -8.27 4.17 9.97
N ALA A 26 -7.70 3.90 8.79
CA ALA A 26 -6.79 2.78 8.58
C ALA A 26 -5.49 2.92 9.41
N THR A 27 -4.98 4.14 9.56
CA THR A 27 -3.82 4.43 10.42
C THR A 27 -4.14 4.18 11.89
N ALA A 28 -5.33 4.57 12.37
CA ALA A 28 -5.76 4.24 13.73
C ALA A 28 -5.89 2.72 13.93
N ALA A 29 -6.47 2.02 12.96
CA ALA A 29 -6.66 0.57 12.98
C ALA A 29 -5.33 -0.21 12.94
N LEU A 30 -4.24 0.38 12.45
CA LEU A 30 -2.92 -0.25 12.42
C LEU A 30 -2.29 -0.42 13.83
N PHE A 31 -2.66 0.41 14.81
CA PHE A 31 -1.95 0.47 16.09
C PHE A 31 -1.90 -0.84 16.90
N PRO A 32 -2.96 -1.66 17.00
CA PRO A 32 -2.88 -2.97 17.66
C PRO A 32 -1.77 -3.86 17.08
N TYR A 33 -1.60 -3.84 15.75
CA TYR A 33 -0.53 -4.57 15.08
C TYR A 33 0.85 -3.98 15.39
N LEU A 34 0.99 -2.65 15.45
CA LEU A 34 2.27 -2.01 15.85
C LEU A 34 2.63 -2.29 17.32
N MET A 35 1.63 -2.37 18.21
CA MET A 35 1.84 -2.75 19.61
C MET A 35 2.34 -4.18 19.74
N GLN A 36 1.91 -5.07 18.85
CA GLN A 36 2.44 -6.42 18.77
C GLN A 36 3.84 -6.45 18.13
N LEU A 37 4.04 -5.74 17.02
CA LEU A 37 5.26 -5.84 16.21
C LEU A 37 6.47 -5.14 16.83
N MET A 38 6.26 -4.00 17.50
CA MET A 38 7.33 -3.15 18.04
C MET A 38 6.93 -2.44 19.35
N PRO A 39 6.56 -3.19 20.40
CA PRO A 39 6.09 -2.63 21.67
C PRO A 39 7.08 -1.64 22.29
N ASP A 40 8.38 -1.95 22.26
CA ASP A 40 9.43 -1.11 22.85
C ASP A 40 9.57 0.25 22.16
N ARG A 41 9.33 0.31 20.84
CA ARG A 41 9.37 1.57 20.07
C ARG A 41 8.24 2.50 20.53
N LEU A 42 7.04 1.95 20.70
CA LEU A 42 5.88 2.71 21.15
C LEU A 42 6.02 3.16 22.60
N ALA A 43 6.55 2.29 23.47
CA ALA A 43 6.76 2.60 24.89
C ALA A 43 7.77 3.73 25.14
N ARG A 44 8.71 3.97 24.22
CA ARG A 44 9.69 5.06 24.30
C ARG A 44 9.14 6.43 23.90
N ILE A 45 7.95 6.50 23.31
CA ILE A 45 7.34 7.78 22.95
C ILE A 45 6.85 8.45 24.25
N PRO A 46 7.31 9.66 24.58
CA PRO A 46 6.95 10.33 25.84
C PRO A 46 5.55 10.97 25.79
N LEU A 47 4.58 10.29 25.20
CA LEU A 47 3.19 10.72 25.05
C LEU A 47 2.23 9.54 25.29
N PRO A 48 1.03 9.78 25.84
CA PRO A 48 0.02 8.73 25.97
C PRO A 48 -0.36 8.14 24.61
N LEU A 49 -0.53 6.82 24.53
CA LEU A 49 -0.85 6.11 23.28
C LEU A 49 -2.05 6.72 22.52
N PRO A 50 -3.19 7.08 23.16
CA PRO A 50 -4.29 7.70 22.43
C PRO A 50 -3.91 9.01 21.73
N VAL A 51 -3.00 9.80 22.31
CA VAL A 51 -2.50 11.04 21.70
C VAL A 51 -1.67 10.72 20.46
N VAL A 52 -0.82 9.70 20.52
CA VAL A 52 -0.03 9.24 19.37
C VAL A 52 -0.93 8.75 18.25
N VAL A 53 -1.95 7.94 18.57
CA VAL A 53 -2.93 7.42 17.59
C VAL A 53 -3.64 8.57 16.88
N VAL A 54 -4.17 9.54 17.64
CA VAL A 54 -4.88 10.68 17.08
C VAL A 54 -3.94 11.54 16.23
N ALA A 55 -2.74 11.85 16.73
CA ALA A 55 -1.75 12.64 16.00
C ALA A 55 -1.36 11.99 14.67
N GLN A 56 -1.04 10.70 14.67
CA GLN A 56 -0.68 9.95 13.47
C GLN A 56 -1.85 9.85 12.49
N SER A 57 -3.09 9.70 12.98
CA SER A 57 -4.28 9.66 12.15
C SER A 57 -4.59 11.01 11.50
N LEU A 58 -4.43 12.12 12.23
CA LEU A 58 -4.56 13.48 11.69
C LEU A 58 -3.46 13.80 10.67
N GLN A 59 -2.22 13.37 10.95
CA GLN A 59 -1.14 13.45 9.99
C GLN A 59 -1.47 12.66 8.72
N ALA A 60 -2.00 11.45 8.86
CA ALA A 60 -2.40 10.62 7.73
C ALA A 60 -3.52 11.30 6.91
N LEU A 61 -4.53 11.86 7.56
CA LEU A 61 -5.60 12.62 6.90
C LEU A 61 -5.06 13.70 5.97
N VAL A 62 -4.15 14.54 6.49
CA VAL A 62 -3.61 15.68 5.75
C VAL A 62 -2.64 15.23 4.67
N LEU A 63 -1.66 14.39 5.00
CA LEU A 63 -0.62 13.98 4.06
C LEU A 63 -1.19 13.09 2.95
N LEU A 64 -1.97 12.08 3.30
CA LEU A 64 -2.51 11.13 2.32
C LEU A 64 -3.66 11.75 1.54
N GLY A 65 -4.44 12.66 2.14
CA GLY A 65 -5.37 13.50 1.41
C GLY A 65 -4.68 14.37 0.37
N GLY A 66 -3.58 15.04 0.75
CA GLY A 66 -2.76 15.84 -0.17
C GLY A 66 -2.13 15.01 -1.30
N MET A 67 -1.52 13.88 -0.96
CA MET A 67 -0.96 12.93 -1.92
C MET A 67 -2.04 12.39 -2.88
N SER A 68 -3.22 12.08 -2.36
CA SER A 68 -4.36 11.62 -3.16
C SER A 68 -4.83 12.70 -4.14
N LEU A 69 -4.94 13.95 -3.70
CA LEU A 69 -5.30 15.07 -4.56
C LEU A 69 -4.28 15.22 -5.69
N LEU A 70 -2.98 15.24 -5.36
CA LEU A 70 -1.92 15.33 -6.36
C LEU A 70 -1.96 14.14 -7.33
N GLY A 71 -2.13 12.92 -6.81
CA GLY A 71 -2.23 11.70 -7.60
C GLY A 71 -3.41 11.72 -8.58
N LEU A 72 -4.60 12.11 -8.13
CA LEU A 72 -5.78 12.25 -9.00
C LEU A 72 -5.56 13.31 -10.08
N ARG A 73 -4.97 14.46 -9.71
CA ARG A 73 -4.68 15.57 -10.63
C ARG A 73 -3.66 15.19 -11.70
N MET A 74 -2.58 14.53 -11.32
CA MET A 74 -1.56 14.04 -12.23
C MET A 74 -2.10 12.89 -13.10
N GLY A 75 -2.88 11.99 -12.48
CA GLY A 75 -3.46 10.80 -13.09
C GLY A 75 -4.36 11.10 -14.28
N ARG A 76 -5.12 12.20 -14.25
CA ARG A 76 -5.91 12.69 -15.40
C ARG A 76 -5.08 12.85 -16.67
N ARG A 77 -3.79 13.22 -16.55
CA ARG A 77 -2.91 13.38 -17.70
C ARG A 77 -2.34 12.06 -18.20
N VAL A 78 -2.20 11.05 -17.35
CA VAL A 78 -1.55 9.77 -17.71
C VAL A 78 -2.51 8.58 -17.72
N GLY A 79 -3.81 8.83 -17.61
CA GLY A 79 -4.84 7.79 -17.66
C GLY A 79 -4.96 6.93 -16.41
N LEU A 80 -4.57 7.45 -15.24
CA LEU A 80 -4.60 6.74 -13.96
C LEU A 80 -5.52 7.42 -12.94
N GLY A 81 -6.05 6.66 -11.99
CA GLY A 81 -6.95 7.18 -10.96
C GLY A 81 -7.77 6.10 -10.26
N ALA A 82 -8.88 6.51 -9.66
CA ALA A 82 -9.82 5.67 -8.94
C ALA A 82 -11.18 5.62 -9.70
N PRO A 83 -11.29 4.86 -10.80
CA PRO A 83 -12.43 4.91 -11.72
C PRO A 83 -13.80 4.52 -11.13
N LEU A 84 -13.85 3.75 -10.05
CA LEU A 84 -15.11 3.39 -9.39
C LEU A 84 -15.53 4.49 -8.41
N LEU A 85 -14.62 4.95 -7.56
CA LEU A 85 -14.86 6.01 -6.59
C LEU A 85 -15.15 7.35 -7.27
N GLN A 86 -14.42 7.67 -8.35
CA GLN A 86 -14.69 8.87 -9.14
C GLN A 86 -16.10 8.83 -9.73
N ALA A 87 -16.55 7.68 -10.23
CA ALA A 87 -17.88 7.58 -10.79
C ALA A 87 -18.99 7.57 -9.74
N TRP A 88 -18.74 6.98 -8.57
CA TRP A 88 -19.66 7.03 -7.43
C TRP A 88 -19.92 8.48 -6.97
N LEU A 89 -18.88 9.33 -7.01
CA LEU A 89 -18.98 10.75 -6.67
C LEU A 89 -19.42 11.66 -7.83
N GLY A 90 -19.89 11.08 -8.96
CA GLY A 90 -20.31 11.85 -10.14
C GLY A 90 -19.18 12.62 -10.82
N GLY A 91 -17.93 12.22 -10.61
CA GLY A 91 -16.75 12.81 -11.22
C GLY A 91 -16.61 12.46 -12.70
N THR A 92 -15.87 13.30 -13.43
CA THR A 92 -15.52 13.04 -14.83
C THR A 92 -14.70 11.75 -14.94
N PRO A 93 -15.15 10.73 -15.70
CA PRO A 93 -14.42 9.49 -15.84
C PRO A 93 -13.06 9.71 -16.52
N VAL A 94 -12.05 8.94 -16.11
CA VAL A 94 -10.83 8.77 -16.91
C VAL A 94 -11.24 8.23 -18.28
N ALA A 95 -10.71 8.79 -19.36
CA ALA A 95 -11.17 8.60 -20.75
C ALA A 95 -11.28 7.13 -21.19
N ALA A 96 -10.49 6.23 -20.60
CA ALA A 96 -10.68 4.79 -20.68
C ALA A 96 -11.00 4.28 -19.29
N ARG A 97 -12.26 3.93 -19.02
CA ARG A 97 -12.68 3.34 -17.76
C ARG A 97 -12.38 1.84 -17.82
N PRO A 98 -11.32 1.33 -17.17
CA PRO A 98 -11.06 -0.09 -17.23
C PRO A 98 -12.21 -0.84 -16.57
N ARG A 99 -12.61 -1.98 -17.16
CA ARG A 99 -13.65 -2.82 -16.55
C ARG A 99 -13.12 -3.36 -15.21
N PRO A 100 -13.82 -3.12 -14.09
CA PRO A 100 -13.42 -3.66 -12.80
C PRO A 100 -13.43 -5.19 -12.86
N GLN A 101 -12.45 -5.82 -12.23
CA GLN A 101 -12.34 -7.28 -12.13
C GLN A 101 -11.97 -7.66 -10.70
N PRO A 102 -12.91 -7.55 -9.75
CA PRO A 102 -12.62 -7.76 -8.33
C PRO A 102 -12.11 -9.18 -8.05
N TRP A 103 -12.66 -10.19 -8.70
CA TRP A 103 -12.20 -11.57 -8.54
C TRP A 103 -10.76 -11.79 -9.03
N LEU A 104 -10.36 -11.10 -10.11
CA LEU A 104 -8.96 -11.12 -10.54
C LEU A 104 -8.04 -10.44 -9.52
N ALA A 105 -8.47 -9.30 -8.96
CA ALA A 105 -7.71 -8.59 -7.94
C ALA A 105 -7.51 -9.47 -6.68
N ILE A 106 -8.59 -10.07 -6.18
CA ILE A 106 -8.54 -10.98 -5.02
C ILE A 106 -7.63 -12.18 -5.32
N ALA A 107 -7.80 -12.81 -6.49
CA ALA A 107 -6.99 -13.97 -6.88
C ALA A 107 -5.50 -13.63 -7.00
N LEU A 108 -5.15 -12.49 -7.59
CA LEU A 108 -3.76 -12.04 -7.68
C LEU A 108 -3.17 -11.66 -6.31
N GLY A 109 -3.96 -11.01 -5.45
CA GLY A 109 -3.57 -10.73 -4.07
C GLY A 109 -3.25 -12.02 -3.29
N ALA A 110 -4.18 -12.97 -3.30
CA ALA A 110 -3.99 -14.26 -2.66
C ALA A 110 -2.81 -15.04 -3.24
N ALA A 111 -2.66 -15.08 -4.58
CA ALA A 111 -1.57 -15.78 -5.24
C ALA A 111 -0.20 -15.17 -4.90
N THR A 112 -0.08 -13.84 -4.86
CA THR A 112 1.17 -13.18 -4.46
C THR A 112 1.50 -13.40 -3.00
N ALA A 113 0.51 -13.37 -2.10
CA ALA A 113 0.72 -13.74 -0.70
C ALA A 113 1.19 -15.18 -0.54
N LEU A 114 0.58 -16.15 -1.24
CA LEU A 114 1.02 -17.54 -1.20
C LEU A 114 2.45 -17.71 -1.75
N LEU A 115 2.82 -16.95 -2.79
CA LEU A 115 4.19 -16.93 -3.29
C LEU A 115 5.17 -16.36 -2.25
N VAL A 116 4.76 -15.31 -1.52
CA VAL A 116 5.55 -14.75 -0.40
C VAL A 116 5.72 -15.79 0.70
N VAL A 117 4.65 -16.47 1.14
CA VAL A 117 4.73 -17.55 2.14
C VAL A 117 5.67 -18.65 1.70
N LEU A 118 5.54 -19.11 0.44
CA LEU A 118 6.40 -20.15 -0.11
C LEU A 118 7.87 -19.71 -0.16
N ALA A 119 8.14 -18.48 -0.58
CA ALA A 119 9.51 -17.95 -0.63
C ALA A 119 10.09 -17.78 0.79
N SER A 120 9.31 -17.28 1.74
CA SER A 120 9.70 -17.14 3.14
C SER A 120 10.10 -18.48 3.76
N HIS A 121 9.44 -19.59 3.41
CA HIS A 121 9.83 -20.92 3.91
C HIS A 121 11.31 -21.27 3.61
N TRP A 122 11.84 -20.83 2.48
CA TRP A 122 13.23 -21.09 2.08
C TRP A 122 14.21 -19.99 2.51
N ILE A 123 13.73 -18.74 2.65
CA ILE A 123 14.58 -17.58 2.93
C ILE A 123 14.70 -17.32 4.43
N ASP A 124 13.63 -17.48 5.21
CA ASP A 124 13.57 -17.13 6.63
C ASP A 124 14.58 -17.93 7.49
N PRO A 125 14.88 -19.22 7.21
CA PRO A 125 15.95 -19.94 7.91
C PRO A 125 17.36 -19.34 7.73
N LEU A 126 17.56 -18.49 6.73
CA LEU A 126 18.83 -17.79 6.47
C LEU A 126 18.94 -16.46 7.23
N LEU A 127 17.86 -16.00 7.86
CA LEU A 127 17.86 -14.75 8.62
C LEU A 127 18.68 -14.89 9.90
N PRO A 128 19.31 -13.80 10.36
CA PRO A 128 19.94 -13.79 11.68
C PRO A 128 18.88 -13.96 12.78
N ALA A 129 19.32 -14.36 13.97
CA ALA A 129 18.44 -14.40 15.13
C ALA A 129 17.79 -13.03 15.38
N MET A 130 16.51 -13.04 15.74
CA MET A 130 15.77 -11.82 16.04
C MET A 130 16.37 -11.11 17.25
N ARG A 131 16.64 -9.81 17.10
CA ARG A 131 17.09 -8.91 18.16
C ARG A 131 15.93 -8.39 18.98
N ASN A 132 14.82 -8.08 18.32
CA ASN A 132 13.59 -7.58 18.95
C ASN A 132 12.40 -8.36 18.35
N PRO A 133 12.13 -9.59 18.83
CA PRO A 133 11.02 -10.39 18.31
C PRO A 133 9.67 -9.71 18.62
N PRO A 134 8.65 -9.90 17.78
CA PRO A 134 7.30 -9.43 18.06
C PRO A 134 6.78 -9.96 19.41
N ALA A 135 5.91 -9.19 20.06
CA ALA A 135 5.23 -9.63 21.27
C ALA A 135 4.38 -10.87 21.00
N HIS A 136 4.43 -11.83 21.91
CA HIS A 136 3.60 -13.02 21.81
C HIS A 136 2.14 -12.64 22.03
N ALA A 137 1.27 -13.09 21.12
CA ALA A 137 -0.17 -13.05 21.24
C ALA A 137 -0.72 -14.38 20.74
N ASP A 138 -1.90 -14.78 21.22
CA ASP A 138 -2.56 -15.96 20.67
C ASP A 138 -2.91 -15.76 19.18
N ALA A 139 -3.24 -16.86 18.51
CA ALA A 139 -3.52 -16.86 17.08
C ALA A 139 -4.71 -15.95 16.71
N ALA A 140 -5.74 -15.89 17.55
CA ALA A 140 -6.94 -15.09 17.30
C ALA A 140 -6.66 -13.59 17.44
N ALA A 141 -5.92 -13.20 18.48
CA ALA A 141 -5.49 -11.84 18.71
C ALA A 141 -4.55 -11.35 17.58
N SER A 142 -3.58 -12.19 17.18
CA SER A 142 -2.68 -11.88 16.06
C SER A 142 -3.45 -11.70 14.75
N ALA A 143 -4.42 -12.58 14.47
CA ALA A 143 -5.25 -12.50 13.28
C ALA A 143 -6.15 -11.25 13.29
N LEU A 144 -6.71 -10.86 14.44
CA LEU A 144 -7.48 -9.64 14.57
C LEU A 144 -6.60 -8.40 14.33
N ASN A 145 -5.41 -8.35 14.92
CA ASN A 145 -4.46 -7.27 14.70
C ASN A 145 -4.08 -7.17 13.21
N GLY A 146 -3.81 -8.31 12.57
CA GLY A 146 -3.52 -8.40 11.14
C GLY A 146 -4.68 -7.97 10.24
N LEU A 147 -5.92 -8.32 10.58
CA LEU A 147 -7.11 -7.87 9.87
C LEU A 147 -7.24 -6.35 9.91
N LEU A 148 -7.04 -5.75 11.09
CA LEU A 148 -7.10 -4.30 11.26
C LEU A 148 -5.95 -3.60 10.48
N ALA A 149 -4.75 -4.18 10.50
CA ALA A 149 -3.61 -3.71 9.72
C ALA A 149 -3.82 -3.84 8.21
N SER A 150 -4.62 -4.81 7.75
CA SER A 150 -4.90 -5.02 6.31
C SER A 150 -5.56 -3.81 5.65
N PHE A 151 -6.33 -3.01 6.41
CA PHE A 151 -6.85 -1.73 5.91
C PHE A 151 -5.75 -0.72 5.63
N TYR A 152 -4.66 -0.74 6.41
CA TYR A 152 -3.50 0.13 6.18
C TYR A 152 -2.79 -0.23 4.88
N GLY A 153 -2.47 -1.51 4.65
CA GLY A 153 -1.87 -1.97 3.39
C GLY A 153 -2.80 -1.70 2.20
N GLY A 154 -4.06 -2.11 2.32
CA GLY A 154 -5.09 -1.91 1.31
C GLY A 154 -5.40 -0.45 0.97
N ILE A 155 -5.23 0.51 1.90
CA ILE A 155 -5.57 1.92 1.67
C ILE A 155 -4.32 2.79 1.65
N VAL A 156 -3.63 2.92 2.78
CA VAL A 156 -2.56 3.90 2.97
C VAL A 156 -1.41 3.67 2.01
N GLU A 157 -0.96 2.42 1.88
CA GLU A 157 0.18 2.09 1.03
C GLU A 157 -0.16 2.26 -0.46
N GLU A 158 -1.36 1.88 -0.88
CA GLU A 158 -1.83 2.09 -2.25
C GLU A 158 -2.00 3.58 -2.60
N LEU A 159 -2.42 4.42 -1.65
CA LEU A 159 -2.47 5.87 -1.86
C LEU A 159 -1.07 6.46 -2.06
N GLN A 160 -0.09 6.04 -1.27
CA GLN A 160 1.29 6.52 -1.37
C GLN A 160 1.97 6.03 -2.65
N LEU A 161 1.89 4.73 -2.92
CA LEU A 161 2.73 4.08 -3.91
C LEU A 161 2.10 4.08 -5.28
N ARG A 162 0.78 3.84 -5.37
CA ARG A 162 0.09 3.71 -6.65
C ARG A 162 -0.48 5.06 -7.02
N LEU A 163 -1.41 5.57 -6.23
CA LEU A 163 -2.10 6.82 -6.58
C LEU A 163 -1.12 7.99 -6.68
N PHE A 164 -0.19 8.14 -5.73
CA PHE A 164 0.76 9.25 -5.73
C PHE A 164 2.06 8.94 -6.47
N LEU A 165 2.93 8.07 -5.95
CA LEU A 165 4.31 7.89 -6.43
C LEU A 165 4.37 7.36 -7.87
N MET A 166 3.71 6.24 -8.18
CA MET A 166 3.72 5.68 -9.54
C MET A 166 3.14 6.68 -10.56
N THR A 167 2.06 7.37 -10.19
CA THR A 167 1.48 8.44 -11.03
C THR A 167 2.42 9.62 -11.20
N LEU A 168 3.13 10.04 -10.16
CA LEU A 168 4.14 11.10 -10.21
C LEU A 168 5.25 10.76 -11.21
N LEU A 169 5.80 9.54 -11.12
CA LEU A 169 6.86 9.06 -12.02
C LEU A 169 6.40 9.11 -13.48
N LEU A 170 5.19 8.59 -13.76
CA LEU A 170 4.61 8.61 -15.10
C LEU A 170 4.31 10.02 -15.59
N TRP A 171 3.78 10.87 -14.72
CA TRP A 171 3.47 12.25 -15.03
C TRP A 171 4.72 13.07 -15.33
N LEU A 172 5.83 12.86 -14.62
CA LEU A 172 7.11 13.51 -14.89
C LEU A 172 7.62 13.13 -16.28
N VAL A 173 7.60 11.83 -16.64
CA VAL A 173 7.99 11.39 -17.98
C VAL A 173 7.09 11.99 -19.05
N ALA A 174 5.77 11.99 -18.83
CA ALA A 174 4.81 12.59 -19.76
C ALA A 174 5.04 14.09 -19.94
N ARG A 175 5.34 14.81 -18.85
CA ARG A 175 5.61 16.25 -18.84
C ARG A 175 6.89 16.59 -19.60
N VAL A 176 7.96 15.83 -19.40
CA VAL A 176 9.24 16.05 -20.09
C VAL A 176 9.14 15.70 -21.57
N ARG A 177 8.46 14.59 -21.91
CA ARG A 177 8.36 14.10 -23.30
C ARG A 177 7.23 14.74 -24.11
N GLY A 178 6.32 15.47 -23.47
CA GLY A 178 5.15 16.08 -24.13
C GLY A 178 4.15 15.08 -24.71
N ARG A 179 4.21 13.80 -24.32
CA ARG A 179 3.36 12.71 -24.87
C ARG A 179 3.06 11.64 -23.82
N MET A 180 2.07 10.80 -24.09
CA MET A 180 1.71 9.70 -23.19
C MET A 180 2.87 8.72 -22.98
N PRO A 181 3.11 8.26 -21.73
CA PRO A 181 4.07 7.20 -21.45
C PRO A 181 3.67 5.91 -22.16
N GLY A 182 4.67 5.20 -22.70
CA GLY A 182 4.47 3.86 -23.28
C GLY A 182 4.56 2.75 -22.23
N ASN A 183 4.23 1.52 -22.62
CA ASN A 183 4.20 0.35 -21.72
C ASN A 183 5.51 0.14 -20.94
N THR A 184 6.67 0.34 -21.58
CA THR A 184 7.97 0.22 -20.91
C THR A 184 8.10 1.20 -19.74
N THR A 185 7.61 2.44 -19.91
CA THR A 185 7.65 3.44 -18.83
C THR A 185 6.70 3.07 -17.69
N PHE A 186 5.54 2.49 -17.98
CA PHE A 186 4.64 1.94 -16.95
C PHE A 186 5.31 0.84 -16.14
N TRP A 187 5.94 -0.14 -16.79
CA TRP A 187 6.65 -1.20 -16.08
C TRP A 187 7.81 -0.67 -15.24
N LEU A 188 8.61 0.28 -15.76
CA LEU A 188 9.69 0.89 -14.98
C LEU A 188 9.15 1.64 -13.74
N ALA A 189 8.03 2.35 -13.87
CA ALA A 189 7.38 3.02 -12.74
C ALA A 189 6.83 2.01 -11.71
N ILE A 190 6.26 0.89 -12.17
CA ILE A 190 5.80 -0.22 -11.31
C ILE A 190 6.97 -0.82 -10.54
N LEU A 191 8.06 -1.17 -11.23
CA LEU A 191 9.23 -1.80 -10.61
C LEU A 191 9.89 -0.85 -9.59
N LEU A 192 10.05 0.43 -9.93
CA LEU A 192 10.62 1.40 -9.00
C LEU A 192 9.72 1.62 -7.78
N ALA A 193 8.41 1.75 -7.96
CA ALA A 193 7.47 1.87 -6.84
C ALA A 193 7.45 0.60 -5.97
N ALA A 194 7.56 -0.59 -6.56
CA ALA A 194 7.64 -1.86 -5.84
C ALA A 194 8.93 -2.01 -5.02
N LEU A 195 10.06 -1.53 -5.53
CA LEU A 195 11.32 -1.49 -4.77
C LEU A 195 11.24 -0.49 -3.61
N LEU A 196 10.66 0.69 -3.84
CA LEU A 196 10.45 1.68 -2.78
C LEU A 196 9.44 1.22 -1.74
N PHE A 197 8.44 0.42 -2.13
CA PHE A 197 7.53 -0.25 -1.22
C PHE A 197 8.28 -1.19 -0.26
N GLY A 198 9.13 -2.05 -0.80
CA GLY A 198 10.00 -2.89 0.03
C GLY A 198 10.96 -2.07 0.90
N ALA A 199 11.49 -0.96 0.38
CA ALA A 199 12.35 -0.07 1.16
C ALA A 199 11.60 0.56 2.35
N GLY A 200 10.31 0.88 2.17
CA GLY A 200 9.43 1.37 3.24
C GLY A 200 9.27 0.39 4.42
N HIS A 201 9.51 -0.90 4.19
CA HIS A 201 9.44 -1.96 5.20
C HIS A 201 10.77 -2.21 5.93
N LEU A 202 11.89 -1.67 5.42
CA LEU A 202 13.21 -1.87 6.02
C LEU A 202 13.31 -1.39 7.48
N PRO A 203 12.72 -0.25 7.91
CA PRO A 203 12.80 0.17 9.31
C PRO A 203 12.24 -0.86 10.30
N ALA A 204 11.16 -1.55 9.95
CA ALA A 204 10.58 -2.60 10.77
C ALA A 204 11.44 -3.88 10.72
N ALA A 205 11.87 -4.30 9.54
CA ALA A 205 12.71 -5.48 9.38
C ALA A 205 14.06 -5.34 10.11
N ILE A 206 14.72 -4.19 9.99
CA ILE A 206 15.98 -3.88 10.69
C ILE A 206 15.76 -3.84 12.20
N HIS A 207 14.59 -3.41 12.68
CA HIS A 207 14.29 -3.45 14.10
C HIS A 207 14.24 -4.90 14.61
N ILE A 208 13.58 -5.80 13.89
CA ILE A 208 13.39 -7.19 14.29
C ILE A 208 14.70 -8.00 14.19
N TRP A 209 15.37 -7.96 13.04
CA TRP A 209 16.52 -8.83 12.74
C TRP A 209 17.88 -8.12 12.79
N GLY A 210 17.91 -6.79 12.83
CA GLY A 210 19.13 -6.00 12.65
C GLY A 210 19.43 -5.71 11.17
N LEU A 211 20.44 -4.86 10.93
CA LEU A 211 20.89 -4.56 9.58
C LEU A 211 21.80 -5.69 9.09
N ASP A 212 21.31 -6.44 8.11
CA ASP A 212 22.03 -7.52 7.40
C ASP A 212 21.65 -7.52 5.91
N ALA A 213 22.56 -7.97 5.05
CA ALA A 213 22.31 -8.07 3.61
C ALA A 213 21.12 -8.99 3.28
N ILE A 214 20.96 -10.12 3.97
CA ILE A 214 19.84 -11.04 3.71
C ILE A 214 18.51 -10.43 4.14
N VAL A 215 18.49 -9.68 5.26
CA VAL A 215 17.31 -8.95 5.74
C VAL A 215 16.88 -7.92 4.69
N VAL A 216 17.82 -7.12 4.17
CA VAL A 216 17.54 -6.13 3.13
C VAL A 216 17.01 -6.80 1.87
N LEU A 217 17.71 -7.84 1.36
CA LEU A 217 17.32 -8.53 0.13
C LEU A 217 15.94 -9.17 0.24
N ARG A 218 15.67 -9.89 1.33
CA ARG A 218 14.36 -10.50 1.61
C ARG A 218 13.27 -9.44 1.63
N THR A 219 13.45 -8.39 2.43
CA THR A 219 12.43 -7.36 2.60
C THR A 219 12.13 -6.64 1.29
N LEU A 220 13.15 -6.33 0.49
CA LEU A 220 12.93 -5.74 -0.84
C LEU A 220 12.21 -6.72 -1.78
N ALA A 221 12.69 -7.97 -1.87
CA ALA A 221 12.18 -8.95 -2.83
C ALA A 221 10.73 -9.34 -2.55
N LEU A 222 10.40 -9.74 -1.31
CA LEU A 222 9.07 -10.23 -0.96
C LEU A 222 8.01 -9.14 -1.07
N ASN A 223 8.30 -7.91 -0.62
CA ASN A 223 7.39 -6.78 -0.80
C ASN A 223 7.26 -6.39 -2.27
N ALA A 224 8.35 -6.47 -3.06
CA ALA A 224 8.27 -6.15 -4.49
C ALA A 224 7.33 -7.09 -5.25
N VAL A 225 7.15 -8.35 -4.85
CA VAL A 225 6.19 -9.29 -5.46
C VAL A 225 4.76 -8.75 -5.39
N ILE A 226 4.30 -8.37 -4.19
CA ILE A 226 2.98 -7.72 -3.98
C ILE A 226 2.97 -6.35 -4.68
N GLY A 227 4.07 -5.62 -4.51
CA GLY A 227 4.47 -4.40 -5.22
C GLY A 227 4.04 -4.37 -6.69
N ILE A 228 4.55 -5.33 -7.44
CA ILE A 228 4.40 -5.46 -8.88
C ILE A 228 2.95 -5.80 -9.26
N ALA A 229 2.31 -6.73 -8.55
CA ALA A 229 0.93 -7.12 -8.84
C ALA A 229 -0.05 -5.97 -8.63
N CYS A 230 0.04 -5.26 -7.51
CA CYS A 230 -0.79 -4.08 -7.25
C CYS A 230 -0.49 -2.93 -8.22
N GLY A 231 0.78 -2.72 -8.60
CA GLY A 231 1.15 -1.73 -9.62
C GLY A 231 0.56 -2.04 -11.00
N TRP A 232 0.56 -3.31 -11.40
CA TRP A 232 -0.08 -3.75 -12.65
C TRP A 232 -1.60 -3.61 -12.59
N LEU A 233 -2.23 -3.97 -11.48
CA LEU A 233 -3.67 -3.77 -11.27
C LEU A 233 -4.04 -2.29 -11.28
N TYR A 234 -3.25 -1.43 -10.67
CA TYR A 234 -3.47 0.02 -10.72
C TYR A 234 -3.44 0.53 -12.16
N TRP A 235 -2.42 0.12 -12.92
CA TRP A 235 -2.29 0.47 -14.34
C TRP A 235 -3.47 -0.02 -15.18
N ARG A 236 -3.87 -1.28 -15.01
CA ARG A 236 -4.83 -1.94 -15.91
C ARG A 236 -6.28 -1.78 -15.48
N ARG A 237 -6.53 -1.56 -14.19
CA ARG A 237 -7.85 -1.71 -13.55
C ARG A 237 -8.20 -0.61 -12.55
N GLY A 238 -7.28 0.31 -12.25
CA GLY A 238 -7.52 1.42 -11.35
C GLY A 238 -7.22 1.11 -9.89
N LEU A 239 -7.26 2.17 -9.06
CA LEU A 239 -6.83 2.15 -7.66
C LEU A 239 -7.56 1.11 -6.83
N GLU A 240 -8.87 0.99 -7.00
CA GLU A 240 -9.72 0.14 -6.17
C GLU A 240 -9.37 -1.34 -6.32
N MET A 241 -8.92 -1.76 -7.50
CA MET A 241 -8.47 -3.15 -7.70
C MET A 241 -7.10 -3.39 -7.08
N ALA A 242 -6.21 -2.40 -7.06
CA ALA A 242 -4.93 -2.50 -6.36
C ALA A 242 -5.14 -2.57 -4.84
N MET A 243 -6.04 -1.74 -4.30
CA MET A 243 -6.47 -1.76 -2.89
C MET A 243 -7.05 -3.12 -2.50
N LEU A 244 -7.96 -3.66 -3.32
CA LEU A 244 -8.58 -4.96 -3.05
C LEU A 244 -7.57 -6.11 -3.11
N ALA A 245 -6.62 -6.09 -4.05
CA ALA A 245 -5.58 -7.11 -4.14
C ALA A 245 -4.64 -7.07 -2.95
N HIS A 246 -4.19 -5.89 -2.53
CA HIS A 246 -3.31 -5.74 -1.38
C HIS A 246 -4.01 -6.18 -0.09
N PHE A 247 -5.22 -5.68 0.15
CA PHE A 247 -6.05 -6.13 1.28
C PHE A 247 -6.20 -7.66 1.30
N SER A 248 -6.43 -8.28 0.15
CA SER A 248 -6.54 -9.74 0.05
C SER A 248 -5.21 -10.46 0.34
N ALA A 249 -4.08 -9.89 -0.07
CA ALA A 249 -2.76 -10.42 0.26
C ALA A 249 -2.52 -10.37 1.78
N ASP A 250 -2.87 -9.25 2.43
CA ASP A 250 -2.72 -9.07 3.87
C ASP A 250 -3.63 -10.01 4.67
N LEU A 251 -4.84 -10.29 4.20
CA LEU A 251 -5.69 -11.31 4.82
C LEU A 251 -5.01 -12.68 4.83
N VAL A 252 -4.36 -13.06 3.73
CA VAL A 252 -3.62 -14.33 3.69
C VAL A 252 -2.43 -14.29 4.67
N LEU A 253 -1.61 -13.25 4.60
CA LEU A 253 -0.35 -13.15 5.36
C LEU A 253 -0.56 -12.91 6.87
N HIS A 254 -1.52 -12.08 7.23
CA HIS A 254 -1.68 -11.55 8.59
C HIS A 254 -2.94 -12.03 9.30
N VAL A 255 -3.85 -12.74 8.61
CA VAL A 255 -5.02 -13.36 9.25
C VAL A 255 -4.96 -14.87 9.13
N LEU A 256 -4.85 -15.40 7.91
CA LEU A 256 -4.87 -16.85 7.70
C LEU A 256 -3.60 -17.54 8.23
N MET A 257 -2.40 -17.02 7.94
CA MET A 257 -1.16 -17.67 8.42
C MET A 257 -1.07 -17.76 9.96
N PRO A 258 -1.38 -16.72 10.75
CA PRO A 258 -1.43 -16.84 12.22
C PRO A 258 -2.44 -17.89 12.70
N LEU A 259 -3.63 -17.96 12.09
CA LEU A 259 -4.66 -18.95 12.46
C LEU A 259 -4.27 -20.38 12.13
N LEU A 260 -3.46 -20.58 11.08
CA LEU A 260 -2.96 -21.91 10.69
C LEU A 260 -1.74 -22.35 11.50
N GLY A 261 -1.22 -21.52 12.42
CA GLY A 261 -0.01 -21.81 13.19
C GLY A 261 1.28 -21.76 12.36
N SER A 262 1.20 -21.28 11.11
CA SER A 262 2.35 -21.09 10.21
C SER A 262 2.94 -19.68 10.29
N GLY A 263 2.48 -18.87 11.25
CA GLY A 263 3.18 -17.66 11.66
C GLY A 263 4.49 -18.07 12.31
N THR A 264 5.54 -18.23 11.51
CA THR A 264 6.90 -18.26 12.04
C THR A 264 7.09 -17.03 12.93
N PRO A 265 7.71 -17.16 14.11
CA PRO A 265 8.03 -16.02 14.95
C PRO A 265 8.79 -14.95 14.16
#